data_AF-A0A7R9DM33-F1
#
_entry.id   AF-A0A7R9DM33-F1
#
_cell.length_a   1.000
_cell.length_b   1.000
_cell.length_c   1.000
_cell.angle_alpha   90.00
_cell.angle_beta   90.00
_cell.angle_gamma   90.00
#
_symmetry.space_group_name_H-M   'P 1'
#
loop_
_entity.id
_entity.type
_entity.pdbx_description
1 polymer ?
#
loop_
_entity_poly.entity_id
_entity_poly.type
_entity_poly.pdbx_seq_one_letter_code
_entity_poly.pdbx_strand_id
1 'polypeptide(L)'
;MSYGYLPALYRNSGLGAPINGAGQAGPYTREAGTLGYNEICEQKGQWTEHWNDDQQVPYAVNGNQWVGYDNVKSIGIKSEYVKAKNLGGAMIWSVETDDFRGICGDKYPLLNAINSVLNGQS
;
A
#
# COMPACT_ATOMS: atom_id res chain seq x y z
N MET A 1 0.76 -2.30 -5.97
CA MET A 1 1.36 -1.01 -5.57
C MET A 1 1.87 -0.27 -6.80
N SER A 2 2.07 1.05 -6.73
CA SER A 2 2.75 1.87 -7.74
C SER A 2 3.85 2.68 -7.05
N TYR A 3 5.09 2.67 -7.56
CA TYR A 3 6.23 3.31 -6.90
C TYR A 3 7.11 4.09 -7.89
N GLY A 4 7.52 5.31 -7.54
CA GLY A 4 8.20 6.24 -8.45
C GLY A 4 9.22 7.15 -7.76
N TYR A 5 10.15 7.69 -8.57
CA TYR A 5 11.06 8.75 -8.16
C TYR A 5 10.49 10.13 -8.52
N LEU A 6 10.41 11.01 -7.53
CA LEU A 6 10.14 12.43 -7.74
C LEU A 6 11.43 13.16 -8.21
N PRO A 7 11.32 14.14 -9.12
CA PRO A 7 12.42 15.00 -9.48
C PRO A 7 12.92 15.78 -8.26
N ALA A 8 14.25 15.82 -8.07
CA ALA A 8 14.87 16.54 -6.94
C ALA A 8 14.52 18.04 -6.88
N LEU A 9 14.15 18.64 -8.03
CA LEU A 9 13.76 20.05 -8.13
C LEU A 9 12.28 20.30 -7.77
N TYR A 10 11.46 19.25 -7.65
CA TYR A 10 10.03 19.40 -7.48
C TYR A 10 9.66 19.35 -5.98
N ARG A 11 9.05 20.43 -5.48
CA ARG A 11 8.57 20.52 -4.09
C ARG A 11 7.19 19.90 -3.88
N ASN A 12 6.55 19.41 -4.93
CA ASN A 12 5.21 18.86 -4.88
C ASN A 12 5.28 17.34 -4.98
N SER A 13 4.90 16.67 -3.90
CA SER A 13 4.85 15.21 -3.80
C SER A 13 3.41 14.67 -3.84
N GLY A 14 2.46 15.52 -4.24
CA GLY A 14 1.06 15.14 -4.40
C GLY A 14 0.83 14.21 -5.59
N LEU A 15 -0.41 13.73 -5.69
CA LEU A 15 -0.83 12.89 -6.80
C LEU A 15 -0.61 13.57 -8.15
N GLY A 16 -0.14 12.80 -9.13
CA GLY A 16 0.18 13.31 -10.46
C GLY A 16 1.44 14.19 -10.51
N ALA A 17 2.22 14.28 -9.44
CA ALA A 17 3.54 14.89 -9.49
C ALA A 17 4.38 14.20 -10.58
N PRO A 18 5.14 14.97 -11.40
CA PRO A 18 6.03 14.39 -12.38
C PRO A 18 7.00 13.42 -11.71
N ILE A 19 7.37 12.35 -12.43
CA ILE A 19 8.36 11.38 -11.99
C ILE A 19 9.49 11.28 -12.99
N ASN A 20 10.69 10.95 -12.51
CA ASN A 20 11.87 10.73 -13.35
C ASN A 20 12.14 9.24 -13.62
N GLY A 21 11.34 8.34 -13.05
CA GLY A 21 11.48 6.90 -13.24
C GLY A 21 10.78 6.08 -12.16
N ALA A 22 10.88 4.76 -12.31
CA ALA A 22 10.40 3.77 -11.33
C ALA A 22 11.25 3.85 -10.05
N GLY A 23 10.64 3.86 -8.87
CA GLY A 23 11.36 4.03 -7.59
C GLY A 23 12.37 2.91 -7.27
N GLN A 24 13.19 3.11 -6.24
CA GLN A 24 14.21 2.13 -5.77
C GLN A 24 13.67 0.72 -5.54
N ALA A 25 14.42 -0.30 -5.97
CA ALA A 25 14.09 -1.67 -5.60
C ALA A 25 14.15 -1.88 -4.08
N GLY A 26 13.14 -2.55 -3.52
CA GLY A 26 13.13 -2.95 -2.12
C GLY A 26 14.14 -4.07 -1.81
N PRO A 27 14.47 -4.29 -0.52
CA PRO A 27 15.45 -5.31 -0.10
C PRO A 27 15.02 -6.76 -0.42
N TYR A 28 13.71 -7.01 -0.53
CA TYR A 28 13.12 -8.34 -0.71
C TYR A 28 12.58 -8.54 -2.12
N THR A 29 11.75 -7.63 -2.62
CA THR A 29 11.18 -7.71 -3.98
C THR A 29 12.24 -7.52 -5.05
N ARG A 30 13.24 -6.66 -4.78
CA ARG A 30 14.40 -6.41 -5.66
C ARG A 30 14.02 -5.98 -7.08
N GLU A 31 12.86 -5.36 -7.22
CA GLU A 31 12.33 -4.87 -8.50
C GLU A 31 12.08 -3.37 -8.41
N ALA A 32 12.70 -2.59 -9.29
CA ALA A 32 12.47 -1.15 -9.34
C ALA A 32 11.01 -0.86 -9.72
N GLY A 33 10.36 0.05 -9.00
CA GLY A 33 8.95 0.40 -9.20
C GLY A 33 7.94 -0.48 -8.46
N THR A 34 8.39 -1.48 -7.72
CA THR A 34 7.54 -2.36 -6.91
C THR A 34 8.07 -2.46 -5.48
N LEU A 35 7.15 -2.40 -4.51
CA LEU A 35 7.41 -2.72 -3.11
C LEU A 35 6.26 -3.56 -2.58
N GLY A 36 6.58 -4.57 -1.76
CA GLY A 36 5.59 -5.29 -0.96
C GLY A 36 5.08 -4.45 0.21
N TYR A 37 3.91 -4.80 0.76
CA TYR A 37 3.38 -4.12 1.95
C TYR A 37 4.33 -4.28 3.15
N ASN A 38 4.92 -5.47 3.29
CA ASN A 38 5.98 -5.74 4.27
C ASN A 38 7.16 -4.76 4.16
N GLU A 39 7.63 -4.45 2.95
CA GLU A 39 8.76 -3.52 2.75
C GLU A 39 8.38 -2.07 3.09
N ILE A 40 7.15 -1.66 2.77
CA ILE A 40 6.65 -0.32 3.08
C ILE A 40 6.50 -0.15 4.60
N CYS A 41 5.90 -1.13 5.28
CA CYS A 41 5.58 -1.02 6.70
C CYS A 41 6.82 -1.15 7.60
N GLU A 42 7.82 -1.94 7.23
CA GLU A 42 9.12 -2.00 7.93
C GLU A 42 9.83 -0.63 7.95
N GLN A 43 9.59 0.20 6.94
CA GLN A 43 10.16 1.53 6.80
C GLN A 43 9.22 2.65 7.26
N LYS A 44 8.12 2.34 7.96
CA LYS A 44 7.05 3.31 8.29
C LYS A 44 7.54 4.60 8.95
N GLY A 45 8.63 4.55 9.74
CA GLY A 45 9.23 5.74 10.37
C GLY A 45 9.97 6.68 9.42
N GLN A 46 10.24 6.27 8.18
CA GLN A 46 10.89 7.07 7.15
C GLN A 46 9.90 7.66 6.15
N TRP A 47 8.71 7.08 6.06
CA TRP A 47 7.65 7.48 5.16
C TRP A 47 6.78 8.58 5.78
N THR A 48 6.55 9.65 5.03
CA THR A 48 5.44 10.58 5.30
C THR A 48 4.22 10.07 4.55
N GLU A 49 3.28 9.44 5.27
CA GLU A 49 2.01 8.94 4.70
C GLU A 49 1.00 10.08 4.51
N HIS A 50 0.31 10.06 3.38
CA HIS A 50 -0.79 10.93 3.04
C HIS A 50 -1.98 10.08 2.62
N TRP A 51 -3.16 10.41 3.14
CA TRP A 51 -4.41 9.79 2.70
C TRP A 51 -5.02 10.59 1.55
N ASN A 52 -5.43 9.92 0.48
CA ASN A 52 -6.24 10.56 -0.56
C ASN A 52 -7.72 10.25 -0.32
N ASP A 53 -8.50 11.28 0.03
CA ASP A 53 -9.93 11.14 0.30
C ASP A 53 -10.76 10.80 -0.94
N ASP A 54 -10.35 11.20 -2.14
CA ASP A 54 -11.14 10.90 -3.35
C ASP A 54 -11.01 9.43 -3.78
N GLN A 55 -9.80 8.87 -3.68
CA GLN A 55 -9.48 7.49 -4.07
C GLN A 55 -9.54 6.51 -2.90
N GLN A 56 -9.68 7.01 -1.66
CA GLN A 56 -9.74 6.21 -0.44
C GLN A 56 -8.54 5.24 -0.29
N VAL A 57 -7.34 5.71 -0.62
CA VAL A 57 -6.07 4.97 -0.52
C VAL A 57 -4.95 5.87 0.01
N PRO A 58 -3.93 5.29 0.64
CA PRO A 58 -2.72 6.03 1.01
C PRO A 58 -1.74 6.17 -0.16
N TYR A 59 -0.94 7.21 -0.08
CA TYR A 59 0.38 7.26 -0.69
C TYR A 59 1.39 7.74 0.35
N ALA A 60 2.68 7.48 0.14
CA ALA A 60 3.71 7.92 1.05
C ALA A 60 4.97 8.42 0.33
N VAL A 61 5.69 9.31 1.01
CA VAL A 61 6.85 10.01 0.45
C VAL A 61 8.04 9.88 1.38
N ASN A 62 9.20 9.53 0.84
CA ASN A 62 10.47 9.49 1.56
C ASN A 62 11.57 10.11 0.68
N GLY A 63 11.94 11.35 0.98
CA GLY A 63 12.86 12.12 0.14
C GLY A 63 12.32 12.25 -1.28
N ASN A 64 13.02 11.66 -2.25
CA ASN A 64 12.62 11.62 -3.65
C ASN A 64 11.86 10.34 -4.04
N GLN A 65 11.44 9.51 -3.08
CA GLN A 65 10.63 8.32 -3.33
C GLN A 65 9.15 8.62 -3.10
N TRP A 66 8.29 8.08 -3.95
CA TRP A 66 6.83 8.17 -3.85
C TRP A 66 6.20 6.81 -4.06
N VAL A 67 5.37 6.35 -3.10
CA VAL A 67 4.68 5.05 -3.16
C VAL A 67 3.18 5.21 -3.00
N GLY A 68 2.41 4.70 -3.95
CA GLY A 68 0.97 4.45 -3.82
C GLY A 68 0.74 2.99 -3.49
N TYR A 69 -0.01 2.71 -2.43
CA TYR A 69 -0.21 1.36 -1.91
C TYR A 69 -1.57 1.19 -1.27
N ASP A 70 -1.85 -0.02 -0.79
CA ASP A 70 -3.00 -0.33 0.04
C ASP A 70 -2.56 -0.59 1.47
N ASN A 71 -3.30 -0.05 2.44
CA ASN A 71 -3.12 -0.35 3.86
C ASN A 71 -4.41 -0.98 4.43
N VAL A 72 -4.39 -1.33 5.72
CA VAL A 72 -5.54 -1.94 6.39
C VAL A 72 -6.83 -1.12 6.22
N LYS A 73 -6.74 0.22 6.27
CA LYS A 73 -7.90 1.12 6.10
C LYS A 73 -8.47 1.03 4.68
N SER A 74 -7.63 1.17 3.65
CA SER A 74 -8.09 1.13 2.25
C SER A 74 -8.62 -0.25 1.86
N ILE A 75 -8.00 -1.32 2.34
CA ILE A 75 -8.49 -2.69 2.16
C ILE A 75 -9.84 -2.89 2.84
N GLY A 76 -10.04 -2.38 4.07
CA GLY A 76 -11.35 -2.43 4.73
C GLY A 76 -12.43 -1.75 3.90
N ILE A 77 -12.15 -0.56 3.38
CA ILE A 77 -13.08 0.20 2.52
C ILE A 77 -13.41 -0.58 1.24
N LYS A 78 -12.39 -1.16 0.57
CA LYS A 78 -12.57 -1.99 -0.63
C LYS A 78 -13.39 -3.24 -0.33
N SER A 79 -13.20 -3.89 0.81
CA SER A 79 -13.98 -5.05 1.23
C SER A 79 -15.43 -4.70 1.53
N GLU A 80 -15.70 -3.55 2.15
CA GLU A 80 -17.09 -3.09 2.33
C GLU A 80 -17.75 -2.75 1.00
N TYR A 81 -16.99 -2.21 0.04
CA TYR A 81 -17.48 -2.03 -1.33
C TYR A 81 -17.84 -3.35 -1.99
N VAL A 82 -17.01 -4.40 -1.84
CA VAL A 82 -17.29 -5.76 -2.34
C VAL A 82 -18.61 -6.28 -1.79
N LYS A 83 -18.88 -6.14 -0.48
CA LYS A 83 -20.15 -6.51 0.14
C LYS A 83 -21.31 -5.68 -0.37
N ALA A 84 -21.17 -4.34 -0.39
CA ALA A 84 -22.22 -3.42 -0.80
C ALA A 84 -22.65 -3.65 -2.27
N LYS A 85 -21.73 -4.12 -3.11
CA LYS A 85 -22.00 -4.47 -4.52
C LYS A 85 -22.37 -5.94 -4.74
N ASN A 86 -22.47 -6.74 -3.69
CA ASN A 86 -22.76 -8.18 -3.76
C ASN A 86 -21.83 -8.92 -4.75
N LEU A 87 -20.54 -8.62 -4.69
CA LEU A 87 -19.52 -9.29 -5.50
C LEU A 87 -19.13 -10.62 -4.85
N GLY A 88 -18.59 -11.55 -5.64
CA GLY A 88 -18.30 -12.93 -5.18
C GLY A 88 -17.14 -13.09 -4.19
N GLY A 89 -16.38 -12.02 -3.93
CA GLY A 89 -15.25 -12.04 -3.00
C GLY A 89 -14.14 -11.07 -3.42
N ALA A 90 -13.01 -11.15 -2.73
CA ALA A 90 -11.79 -10.41 -3.04
C ALA A 90 -10.64 -11.40 -3.32
N MET A 91 -9.72 -10.99 -4.19
CA MET A 91 -8.48 -11.72 -4.49
C MET A 91 -7.29 -10.87 -4.02
N ILE A 92 -6.30 -11.49 -3.39
CA ILE A 92 -5.09 -10.82 -2.92
C ILE A 92 -3.90 -11.16 -3.83
N TRP A 93 -3.21 -10.11 -4.29
CA TRP A 93 -1.95 -10.22 -5.01
C TRP A 93 -0.88 -9.41 -4.24
N SER A 94 0.01 -10.06 -3.49
CA SER A 94 0.04 -11.51 -3.20
C SER A 94 0.33 -11.77 -1.72
N VAL A 95 0.04 -12.97 -1.25
CA VAL A 95 0.06 -13.33 0.17
C VAL A 95 1.44 -13.17 0.81
N GLU A 96 2.51 -13.37 0.04
CA GLU A 96 3.90 -13.22 0.47
C GLU A 96 4.38 -11.77 0.55
N THR A 97 3.62 -10.83 0.01
CA THR A 97 3.92 -9.38 0.08
C THR A 97 3.17 -8.66 1.20
N ASP A 98 2.23 -9.34 1.87
CA ASP A 98 1.63 -8.87 3.12
C ASP A 98 2.66 -8.93 4.26
N ASP A 99 2.38 -8.38 5.45
CA ASP A 99 3.20 -8.63 6.63
C ASP A 99 2.96 -10.05 7.17
N PHE A 100 3.32 -11.06 6.39
CA PHE A 100 3.11 -12.47 6.69
C PHE A 100 3.91 -12.95 7.91
N ARG A 101 4.93 -12.19 8.32
CA ARG A 101 5.76 -12.47 9.50
C ARG A 101 5.29 -11.72 10.75
N GLY A 102 4.51 -10.66 10.62
CA GLY A 102 4.13 -9.79 11.73
C GLY A 102 5.32 -8.98 12.25
N ILE A 103 6.16 -8.47 11.35
CA ILE A 103 7.36 -7.69 11.70
C ILE A 103 6.97 -6.26 12.07
N CYS A 104 6.00 -5.67 11.37
CA CYS A 104 5.59 -4.29 11.55
C CYS A 104 4.19 -4.17 12.21
N GLY A 105 3.47 -5.29 12.34
CA GLY A 105 2.17 -5.37 13.02
C GLY A 105 1.71 -6.82 13.24
N ASP A 106 0.41 -7.05 13.16
CA ASP A 106 -0.15 -8.41 13.20
C ASP A 106 0.25 -9.21 11.95
N LYS A 107 0.20 -10.54 12.01
CA LYS A 107 0.44 -11.39 10.83
C LYS A 107 -0.71 -11.28 9.84
N TYR A 108 -0.39 -11.10 8.56
CA TYR A 108 -1.34 -11.00 7.46
C TYR A 108 -2.40 -9.89 7.64
N PRO A 109 -2.00 -8.65 7.96
CA PRO A 109 -2.95 -7.60 8.33
C PRO A 109 -3.89 -7.23 7.19
N LEU A 110 -3.44 -7.28 5.92
CA LEU A 110 -4.31 -6.99 4.78
C LEU A 110 -5.29 -8.13 4.53
N LEU A 111 -4.82 -9.38 4.56
CA LEU A 111 -5.72 -10.54 4.39
C LEU A 111 -6.75 -10.64 5.53
N ASN A 112 -6.35 -10.36 6.77
CA ASN A 112 -7.25 -10.35 7.91
C ASN A 112 -8.31 -9.25 7.78
N ALA A 113 -7.94 -8.07 7.27
CA ALA A 113 -8.90 -7.00 7.00
C ALA A 113 -9.94 -7.38 5.93
N ILE A 114 -9.56 -8.18 4.93
CA ILE A 114 -10.51 -8.75 3.98
C ILE A 114 -11.43 -9.75 4.69
N ASN A 115 -10.85 -10.69 5.43
CA ASN A 115 -11.60 -11.77 6.08
C ASN A 115 -12.59 -11.24 7.13
N SER A 116 -12.20 -10.24 7.92
CA SER A 116 -13.06 -9.66 8.95
C SER A 116 -14.31 -9.01 8.37
N VAL A 117 -14.16 -8.31 7.25
CA VAL A 117 -15.26 -7.64 6.57
C VAL A 117 -16.15 -8.66 5.84
N LEU A 118 -15.57 -9.53 5.01
CA LEU A 118 -16.32 -10.43 4.12
C LEU A 118 -16.93 -11.64 4.84
N ASN A 119 -16.26 -12.16 5.88
CA ASN A 119 -16.68 -13.38 6.58
C ASN A 119 -17.07 -13.14 8.05
N GLY A 120 -16.99 -11.90 8.56
CA GLY A 120 -17.44 -11.54 9.91
C GLY A 120 -16.57 -12.09 11.04
N GLN A 121 -15.29 -12.41 10.78
CA GLN A 121 -14.35 -12.90 11.79
C GLN A 121 -13.52 -11.75 12.36
N SER A 122 -13.78 -11.37 13.61
CA SER A 122 -12.95 -10.47 14.43
C SER A 122 -11.89 -11.22 15.20
#